data_AF-A0A2P2MQX4-F1
#
_entry.id   AF-A0A2P2MQX4-F1
#
_cell.length_a   1.000
_cell.length_b   1.000
_cell.length_c   1.000
_cell.angle_alpha   90.00
_cell.angle_beta   90.00
_cell.angle_gamma   90.00
#
_symmetry.space_group_name_H-M   'P 1'
#
loop_
_entity.id
_entity.type
_entity.pdbx_description
1 polymer ?
#
loop_
_entity_poly.entity_id
_entity_poly.type
_entity_poly.pdbx_seq_one_letter_code
_entity_poly.pdbx_strand_id
1 'polypeptide(L)'
;MTTTSSMLPSYNHHSTHQSPFSSAFKSSVHRTSVLTRSSNAQDPSSNGSLLVKDKPSFPGKPEADVIVIGSGIGGLCCAGLLARYQQDVIVLESHDLPGGAAHSFDIKGYKFDSGPSLFSGLQSRGPQANPLAQVLDALGESLPCVNYDSWMVYVPEGEFLSHIGPTQFFKDLEKYAGHKAVQEWKKLLDTILPLSSAAMALPPLSIRGDLGVISTAAARYAPSLLKSFVQMGPRGAFGATKLLRPFSEIVDSLELKDPFVRNWVDLLAFLLAGVKSNGILSAEMVTMAFLSCRDLL
;
A
#
# COMPACT_ATOMS: atom_id res chain seq x y z
N MET A 1 54.85 -5.09 -0.69
CA MET A 1 54.76 -6.27 0.18
C MET A 1 53.39 -6.91 -0.02
N THR A 2 53.38 -7.99 -0.81
CA THR A 2 52.66 -9.25 -0.56
C THR A 2 51.22 -9.21 0.00
N THR A 3 50.28 -9.48 -0.91
CA THR A 3 49.09 -10.36 -0.80
C THR A 3 48.62 -10.85 0.57
N THR A 4 47.31 -10.82 0.79
CA THR A 4 46.49 -12.05 0.88
C THR A 4 45.01 -11.78 0.58
N SER A 5 44.53 -12.46 -0.46
CA SER A 5 43.12 -12.75 -0.74
C SER A 5 42.69 -13.89 0.18
N SER A 6 41.59 -13.73 0.91
CA SER A 6 40.94 -14.83 1.63
C SER A 6 39.59 -15.12 1.02
N MET A 7 39.54 -16.21 0.26
CA MET A 7 38.32 -16.90 -0.17
C MET A 7 37.47 -17.25 1.05
N LEU A 8 36.17 -16.94 0.98
CA LEU A 8 35.16 -17.51 1.87
C LEU A 8 34.46 -18.68 1.16
N PRO A 9 34.03 -19.73 1.89
CA PRO A 9 33.61 -20.99 1.29
C PRO A 9 32.17 -20.94 0.77
N SER A 10 31.97 -21.52 -0.41
CA SER A 10 30.67 -21.82 -1.00
C SER A 10 29.91 -22.84 -0.13
N TYR A 11 28.88 -22.38 0.59
CA TYR A 11 27.94 -23.27 1.27
C TYR A 11 26.77 -23.60 0.33
N ASN A 12 26.79 -24.83 -0.21
CA ASN A 12 25.64 -25.44 -0.87
C ASN A 12 24.62 -25.88 0.19
N HIS A 13 23.52 -25.11 0.34
CA HIS A 13 22.33 -25.61 1.01
C HIS A 13 21.36 -26.21 -0.02
N HIS A 14 21.44 -27.54 -0.19
CA HIS A 14 20.30 -28.30 -0.69
C HIS A 14 19.22 -28.31 0.39
N SER A 15 18.22 -27.44 0.25
CA SER A 15 16.97 -27.53 0.99
C SER A 15 15.86 -27.96 0.04
N THR A 16 15.55 -29.25 0.07
CA THR A 16 14.33 -29.82 -0.52
C THR A 16 13.12 -29.33 0.28
N HIS A 17 12.55 -28.19 -0.10
CA HIS A 17 11.23 -27.78 0.39
C HIS A 17 10.15 -28.47 -0.45
N GLN A 18 9.65 -29.60 0.07
CA GLN A 18 8.36 -30.13 -0.35
C GLN A 18 7.25 -29.19 0.13
N SER A 19 6.45 -28.67 -0.81
CA SER A 19 5.25 -27.89 -0.51
C SER A 19 4.16 -28.80 0.11
N PRO A 20 3.51 -28.44 1.22
CA PRO A 20 2.48 -29.28 1.85
C PRO A 20 1.08 -29.11 1.24
N PHE A 21 0.94 -28.49 0.07
CA PHE A 21 -0.38 -28.31 -0.57
C PHE A 21 -0.47 -29.13 -1.86
N SER A 22 -0.75 -30.43 -1.72
CA SER A 22 -1.21 -31.27 -2.83
C SER A 22 -2.73 -31.17 -2.97
N SER A 23 -3.16 -30.62 -4.12
CA SER A 23 -4.38 -30.88 -4.88
C SER A 23 -5.67 -31.34 -4.17
N ALA A 24 -6.69 -30.48 -4.17
CA ALA A 24 -8.06 -30.85 -4.57
C ALA A 24 -8.99 -29.61 -4.61
N PHE A 25 -8.87 -28.78 -5.66
CA PHE A 25 -9.98 -27.94 -6.11
C PHE A 25 -10.00 -27.97 -7.63
N LYS A 26 -10.71 -28.95 -8.20
CA LYS A 26 -11.11 -28.92 -9.61
C LYS A 26 -12.35 -28.02 -9.70
N SER A 27 -12.13 -26.72 -9.89
CA SER A 27 -13.20 -25.82 -10.30
C SER A 27 -13.37 -25.94 -11.82
N SER A 28 -14.50 -26.51 -12.25
CA SER A 28 -14.92 -26.47 -13.65
C SER A 28 -15.44 -25.08 -13.97
N VAL A 29 -14.54 -24.12 -14.21
CA VAL A 29 -14.89 -22.79 -14.71
C VAL A 29 -15.00 -22.88 -16.23
N HIS A 30 -16.18 -22.59 -16.77
CA HIS A 30 -16.39 -22.41 -18.21
C HIS A 30 -15.50 -21.25 -18.69
N ARG A 31 -14.46 -21.54 -19.48
CA ARG A 31 -13.57 -20.52 -20.04
C ARG A 31 -14.29 -19.78 -21.17
N THR A 32 -14.51 -18.49 -20.99
CA THR A 32 -14.94 -17.60 -22.07
C THR A 32 -13.75 -16.76 -22.45
N SER A 33 -12.99 -17.17 -23.48
CA SER A 33 -11.91 -16.38 -24.04
C SER A 33 -12.49 -15.14 -24.72
N VAL A 34 -12.14 -13.95 -24.24
CA VAL A 34 -12.51 -12.71 -24.91
C VAL A 34 -11.52 -12.47 -26.04
N LEU A 35 -11.92 -12.81 -27.27
CA LEU A 35 -11.16 -12.48 -28.46
C LEU A 35 -11.05 -10.96 -28.58
N THR A 36 -9.83 -10.43 -28.63
CA THR A 36 -9.60 -9.06 -29.09
C THR A 36 -10.02 -8.99 -30.55
N ARG A 37 -11.19 -8.40 -30.81
CA ARG A 37 -11.66 -8.16 -32.17
C ARG A 37 -10.72 -7.16 -32.83
N SER A 38 -9.79 -7.66 -33.65
CA SER A 38 -9.03 -6.83 -34.58
C SER A 38 -10.05 -6.15 -35.51
N SER A 39 -10.20 -4.84 -35.40
CA SER A 39 -11.12 -4.05 -36.22
C SER A 39 -10.62 -3.79 -37.64
N ASN A 40 -9.56 -4.48 -38.09
CA ASN A 40 -9.07 -4.40 -39.47
C ASN A 40 -9.39 -5.67 -40.26
N ALA A 41 -10.68 -5.91 -40.49
CA ALA A 41 -11.13 -6.77 -41.59
C ALA A 41 -11.88 -5.89 -42.60
N GLN A 42 -11.12 -5.12 -43.36
CA GLN A 42 -11.53 -4.63 -44.68
C GLN A 42 -10.62 -5.30 -45.69
N ASP A 43 -11.18 -6.16 -46.54
CA ASP A 43 -10.51 -6.66 -47.73
C ASP A 43 -10.10 -5.45 -48.59
N PRO A 44 -8.81 -5.27 -48.94
CA PRO A 44 -8.43 -4.23 -49.88
C PRO A 44 -8.60 -4.76 -51.30
N SER A 45 -9.61 -4.25 -51.99
CA SER A 45 -9.62 -4.22 -53.45
C SER A 45 -8.48 -3.31 -53.95
N SER A 46 -7.56 -3.92 -54.71
CA SER A 46 -6.57 -3.38 -55.65
C SER A 46 -6.15 -1.89 -55.62
N ASN A 47 -4.82 -1.74 -55.59
CA ASN A 47 -3.97 -0.66 -56.11
C ASN A 47 -3.80 0.63 -55.30
N GLY A 48 -2.91 0.55 -54.30
CA GLY A 48 -2.18 1.69 -53.76
C GLY A 48 -1.17 1.23 -52.70
N SER A 49 0.11 1.10 -53.05
CA SER A 49 1.15 0.74 -52.09
C SER A 49 1.47 1.94 -51.19
N LEU A 50 0.63 2.16 -50.18
CA LEU A 50 1.05 2.89 -49.00
C LEU A 50 1.85 1.91 -48.13
N LEU A 51 3.13 2.22 -47.92
CA LEU A 51 3.97 1.55 -46.92
C LEU A 51 3.35 1.79 -45.54
N VAL A 52 2.41 0.92 -45.17
CA VAL A 52 1.96 0.77 -43.80
C VAL A 52 3.17 0.23 -43.05
N LYS A 53 3.81 1.06 -42.23
CA LYS A 53 4.78 0.58 -41.23
C LYS A 53 4.08 -0.56 -40.48
N ASP A 54 4.60 -1.77 -40.60
CA ASP A 54 4.13 -2.91 -39.84
C ASP A 54 4.06 -2.49 -38.37
N LYS A 55 2.84 -2.48 -37.82
CA LYS A 55 2.67 -2.36 -36.37
C LYS A 55 3.49 -3.49 -35.74
N PRO A 56 4.32 -3.22 -34.72
CA PRO A 56 5.07 -4.27 -34.06
C PRO A 56 4.08 -5.37 -33.64
N SER A 57 4.28 -6.58 -34.18
CA SER A 57 3.47 -7.74 -33.85
C SER A 57 3.56 -7.98 -32.35
N PHE A 58 2.41 -8.15 -31.69
CA PHE A 58 2.38 -8.43 -30.26
C PHE A 58 3.23 -9.67 -29.97
N PRO A 59 4.24 -9.59 -29.09
CA PRO A 59 5.21 -10.68 -28.89
C PRO A 59 4.62 -11.92 -28.17
N GLY A 60 3.36 -11.84 -27.72
CA GLY A 60 2.65 -12.93 -27.04
C GLY A 60 1.47 -13.49 -27.83
N LYS A 61 0.73 -14.41 -27.20
CA LYS A 61 -0.57 -14.83 -27.73
C LYS A 61 -1.55 -13.65 -27.64
N PRO A 62 -2.36 -13.38 -28.67
CA PRO A 62 -3.34 -12.29 -28.65
C PRO A 62 -4.57 -12.59 -27.78
N GLU A 63 -4.61 -13.77 -27.15
CA GLU A 63 -5.70 -14.25 -26.31
C GLU A 63 -5.18 -14.41 -24.88
N ALA A 64 -6.01 -14.03 -23.90
CA ALA A 64 -5.74 -14.20 -22.48
C ALA A 64 -7.04 -14.54 -21.74
N ASP A 65 -6.90 -15.20 -20.59
CA ASP A 65 -8.02 -15.43 -19.67
C ASP A 65 -8.43 -14.11 -18.98
N VAL A 66 -7.45 -13.26 -18.67
CA VAL A 66 -7.66 -11.97 -17.98
C VAL A 66 -6.84 -10.86 -18.62
N ILE A 67 -7.46 -9.69 -18.79
CA ILE A 67 -6.79 -8.45 -19.18
C ILE A 67 -6.79 -7.50 -17.98
N VAL A 68 -5.60 -7.06 -17.57
CA VAL A 68 -5.40 -6.03 -16.54
C VAL A 68 -5.04 -4.73 -17.24
N ILE A 69 -5.83 -3.68 -17.03
CA ILE A 69 -5.58 -2.35 -17.59
C ILE A 69 -4.87 -1.52 -16.52
N GLY A 70 -3.64 -1.10 -16.81
CA GLY A 70 -2.74 -0.37 -15.93
C GLY A 70 -1.73 -1.27 -15.22
N SER A 71 -0.45 -0.88 -15.29
CA SER A 71 0.69 -1.56 -14.67
C SER A 71 1.24 -0.83 -13.44
N GLY A 72 0.37 -0.11 -12.73
CA GLY A 72 0.67 0.36 -11.38
C GLY A 72 0.83 -0.79 -10.39
N ILE A 73 1.30 -0.49 -9.16
CA ILE A 73 1.50 -1.50 -8.09
C ILE A 73 0.27 -2.41 -7.95
N GLY A 74 -0.95 -1.85 -7.89
CA GLY A 74 -2.18 -2.65 -7.77
C GLY A 74 -2.44 -3.58 -8.95
N GLY A 75 -2.20 -3.10 -10.18
CA GLY A 75 -2.37 -3.89 -11.41
C GLY A 75 -1.34 -5.01 -11.51
N LEU A 76 -0.07 -4.73 -11.21
CA LEU A 76 0.99 -5.73 -11.17
C LEU A 76 0.78 -6.77 -10.06
N CYS A 77 0.33 -6.36 -8.87
CA CYS A 77 -0.05 -7.28 -7.80
C CYS A 77 -1.18 -8.22 -8.25
N CYS A 78 -2.22 -7.69 -8.87
CA CYS A 78 -3.33 -8.48 -9.41
C CYS A 78 -2.84 -9.48 -10.47
N ALA A 79 -2.11 -8.99 -11.47
CA ALA A 79 -1.60 -9.80 -12.57
C ALA A 79 -0.65 -10.91 -12.07
N GLY A 80 0.28 -10.58 -11.17
CA GLY A 80 1.21 -11.54 -10.60
C GLY A 80 0.50 -12.64 -9.81
N LEU A 81 -0.49 -12.29 -9.00
CA LEU A 81 -1.28 -13.29 -8.26
C LEU A 81 -2.08 -14.19 -9.20
N LEU A 82 -2.73 -13.63 -10.23
CA LEU A 82 -3.47 -14.41 -11.23
C LEU A 82 -2.55 -15.35 -12.01
N ALA A 83 -1.37 -14.87 -12.42
CA ALA A 83 -0.35 -15.67 -13.11
C ALA A 83 0.15 -16.82 -12.22
N ARG A 84 0.35 -16.58 -10.91
CA ARG A 84 0.67 -17.63 -9.92
C ARG A 84 -0.40 -18.72 -9.87
N TYR A 85 -1.67 -18.37 -10.09
CA TYR A 85 -2.79 -19.31 -10.22
C TYR A 85 -2.96 -19.89 -11.65
N GLN A 86 -1.93 -19.79 -12.49
CA GLN A 86 -1.88 -20.35 -13.85
C GLN A 86 -2.96 -19.80 -14.78
N GLN A 87 -3.41 -18.56 -14.56
CA GLN A 87 -4.22 -17.83 -15.53
C GLN A 87 -3.32 -17.18 -16.59
N ASP A 88 -3.77 -17.14 -17.85
CA ASP A 88 -3.12 -16.34 -18.88
C ASP A 88 -3.53 -14.87 -18.73
N VAL A 89 -2.57 -13.98 -18.45
CA VAL A 89 -2.82 -12.59 -18.09
C VAL A 89 -2.03 -11.65 -19.00
N ILE A 90 -2.74 -10.72 -19.63
CA ILE A 90 -2.14 -9.59 -20.36
C ILE A 90 -2.31 -8.32 -19.53
N VAL A 91 -1.20 -7.61 -19.30
CA VAL A 91 -1.21 -6.27 -18.68
C VAL A 91 -1.03 -5.23 -19.77
N LEU A 92 -1.96 -4.28 -19.85
CA LEU A 92 -1.91 -3.17 -20.80
C LEU A 92 -1.55 -1.88 -20.07
N GLU A 93 -0.43 -1.27 -20.43
CA GLU A 93 0.01 0.01 -19.90
C GLU A 93 -0.02 1.08 -21.00
N SER A 94 -0.48 2.27 -20.62
CA SER A 94 -0.48 3.46 -21.47
C SER A 94 0.87 4.18 -21.50
N HIS A 95 1.62 4.10 -20.41
CA HIS A 95 2.98 4.61 -20.28
C HIS A 95 4.00 3.71 -20.97
N ASP A 96 5.21 4.22 -21.19
CA ASP A 96 6.34 3.45 -21.74
C ASP A 96 7.02 2.53 -20.70
N LEU A 97 6.66 2.66 -19.42
CA LEU A 97 7.31 1.98 -18.30
C LEU A 97 6.25 1.54 -17.27
N PRO A 98 6.45 0.38 -16.62
CA PRO A 98 5.57 -0.05 -15.54
C PRO A 98 5.84 0.71 -14.23
N GLY A 99 4.88 0.61 -13.30
CA GLY A 99 4.98 1.19 -11.96
C GLY A 99 3.88 2.20 -11.64
N GLY A 100 3.25 2.80 -12.67
CA GLY A 100 2.24 3.84 -12.48
C GLY A 100 2.81 5.04 -11.72
N ALA A 101 2.20 5.41 -10.59
CA ALA A 101 2.75 6.48 -9.73
C ALA A 101 4.09 6.11 -9.08
N ALA A 102 4.37 4.82 -8.89
CA ALA A 102 5.61 4.32 -8.31
C ALA A 102 6.69 4.11 -9.38
N HIS A 103 7.07 5.21 -10.02
CA HIS A 103 8.12 5.25 -11.04
C HIS A 103 9.25 6.21 -10.61
N SER A 104 10.44 5.99 -11.15
CA SER A 104 11.59 6.86 -10.93
C SER A 104 12.20 7.29 -12.26
N PHE A 105 12.57 8.56 -12.39
CA PHE A 105 13.15 9.13 -13.59
C PHE A 105 14.49 9.81 -13.28
N ASP A 106 15.36 9.91 -14.28
CA ASP A 106 16.69 10.51 -14.13
C ASP A 106 16.71 11.93 -14.72
N ILE A 107 17.18 12.90 -13.94
CA ILE A 107 17.48 14.27 -14.39
C ILE A 107 18.93 14.59 -14.04
N LYS A 108 19.75 14.87 -15.05
CA LYS A 108 21.15 15.33 -14.88
C LYS A 108 22.00 14.40 -13.98
N GLY A 109 21.79 13.08 -14.07
CA GLY A 109 22.52 12.09 -13.27
C GLY A 109 21.97 11.86 -11.86
N TYR A 110 20.86 12.52 -11.50
CA TYR A 110 20.13 12.28 -10.25
C TYR A 110 18.84 11.54 -10.54
N LYS A 111 18.50 10.56 -9.70
CA LYS A 111 17.25 9.80 -9.77
C LYS A 111 16.21 10.41 -8.84
N PHE A 112 15.00 10.60 -9.34
CA PHE A 112 13.87 11.17 -8.63
C PHE A 112 12.68 10.22 -8.72
N ASP A 113 11.91 10.12 -7.64
CA ASP A 113 10.66 9.35 -7.61
C ASP A 113 9.47 10.24 -7.95
N SER A 114 8.54 9.74 -8.76
CA SER A 114 7.33 10.46 -9.17
C SER A 114 6.15 10.31 -8.21
N GLY A 115 6.22 9.39 -7.25
CA GLY A 115 5.11 9.06 -6.36
C GLY A 115 5.57 8.61 -4.98
N PRO A 116 5.20 7.40 -4.50
CA PRO A 116 5.50 6.99 -3.14
C PRO A 116 7.01 6.96 -2.91
N SER A 117 7.49 7.91 -2.13
CA SER A 117 8.90 8.03 -1.70
C SER A 117 9.17 7.32 -0.37
N LEU A 118 8.11 6.88 0.32
CA LEU A 118 8.19 6.24 1.63
C LEU A 118 7.13 5.15 1.79
N PHE A 119 7.55 4.03 2.37
CA PHE A 119 6.68 2.93 2.77
C PHE A 119 6.79 2.76 4.28
N SER A 120 5.66 2.83 4.99
CA SER A 120 5.61 2.58 6.43
C SER A 120 5.74 1.09 6.72
N GLY A 121 6.99 0.61 6.74
CA GLY A 121 7.35 -0.79 6.87
C GLY A 121 7.00 -1.63 5.64
N LEU A 122 7.78 -2.69 5.38
CA LEU A 122 7.54 -3.63 4.29
C LEU A 122 7.71 -5.08 4.76
N GLN A 123 7.01 -5.45 5.83
CA GLN A 123 7.02 -6.81 6.38
C GLN A 123 5.72 -7.54 6.01
N SER A 124 5.82 -8.79 5.57
CA SER A 124 4.65 -9.59 5.18
C SER A 124 3.86 -10.15 6.37
N ARG A 125 4.44 -10.11 7.58
CA ARG A 125 3.87 -10.71 8.79
C ARG A 125 3.97 -9.76 9.98
N GLY A 126 3.20 -10.06 11.02
CA GLY A 126 3.18 -9.32 12.27
C GLY A 126 2.01 -8.34 12.38
N PRO A 127 1.93 -7.58 13.47
CA PRO A 127 0.82 -6.64 13.74
C PRO A 127 0.71 -5.50 12.73
N GLN A 128 1.78 -5.23 11.97
CA GLN A 128 1.88 -4.17 10.97
C GLN A 128 2.14 -4.74 9.58
N ALA A 129 1.58 -5.93 9.29
CA ALA A 129 1.84 -6.62 8.03
C ALA A 129 1.39 -5.74 6.84
N ASN A 130 2.35 -5.40 5.99
CA ASN A 130 2.14 -4.58 4.81
C ASN A 130 1.49 -5.43 3.70
N PRO A 131 0.37 -5.00 3.10
CA PRO A 131 -0.30 -5.75 2.03
C PRO A 131 0.59 -6.01 0.80
N LEU A 132 1.41 -5.04 0.39
CA LEU A 132 2.35 -5.23 -0.72
C LEU A 132 3.38 -6.29 -0.39
N ALA A 133 3.92 -6.28 0.84
CA ALA A 133 4.86 -7.30 1.29
C ALA A 133 4.24 -8.71 1.31
N GLN A 134 2.94 -8.84 1.62
CA GLN A 134 2.23 -10.11 1.55
C GLN A 134 2.10 -10.63 0.10
N VAL A 135 1.87 -9.73 -0.86
CA VAL A 135 1.85 -10.10 -2.28
C VAL A 135 3.25 -10.52 -2.74
N LEU A 136 4.30 -9.77 -2.39
CA LEU A 136 5.68 -10.13 -2.73
C LEU A 136 6.07 -11.50 -2.15
N ASP A 137 5.77 -11.76 -0.87
CA ASP A 137 5.98 -13.08 -0.24
C ASP A 137 5.19 -14.18 -0.96
N ALA A 138 3.94 -13.90 -1.34
CA ALA A 138 3.13 -14.83 -2.12
C ALA A 138 3.71 -15.07 -3.53
N LEU A 139 4.42 -14.12 -4.14
CA LEU A 139 5.07 -14.31 -5.44
C LEU A 139 6.48 -14.89 -5.31
N GLY A 140 7.05 -14.94 -4.11
CA GLY A 140 8.45 -15.34 -3.88
C GLY A 140 9.44 -14.24 -4.26
N GLU A 141 8.98 -12.99 -4.33
CA GLU A 141 9.77 -11.82 -4.70
C GLU A 141 10.24 -11.06 -3.46
N SER A 142 11.39 -10.38 -3.57
CA SER A 142 11.94 -9.56 -2.49
C SER A 142 12.50 -8.26 -3.04
N LEU A 143 12.41 -7.20 -2.24
CA LEU A 143 12.90 -5.86 -2.61
C LEU A 143 13.99 -5.42 -1.62
N PRO A 144 15.10 -4.83 -2.09
CA PRO A 144 16.06 -4.20 -1.21
C PRO A 144 15.39 -3.00 -0.52
N CYS A 145 15.33 -3.04 0.81
CA CYS A 145 14.74 -1.99 1.62
C CYS A 145 15.83 -1.29 2.43
N VAL A 146 15.92 0.03 2.28
CA VAL A 146 16.74 0.86 3.15
C VAL A 146 15.83 1.43 4.23
N ASN A 147 16.14 1.12 5.49
CA ASN A 147 15.41 1.64 6.62
C ASN A 147 15.96 3.02 6.99
N TYR A 148 15.05 3.95 7.26
CA TYR A 148 15.33 5.22 7.90
C TYR A 148 14.23 5.50 8.91
N ASP A 149 14.58 6.20 9.97
CA ASP A 149 13.71 6.48 11.12
C ASP A 149 13.48 7.97 11.33
N SER A 150 13.98 8.81 10.40
CA SER A 150 13.91 10.25 10.53
C SER A 150 13.94 10.96 9.18
N TRP A 151 13.39 12.17 9.15
CA TRP A 151 13.41 13.08 8.00
C TRP A 151 13.50 14.53 8.45
N MET A 152 14.14 15.35 7.62
CA MET A 152 14.21 16.79 7.88
C MET A 152 12.88 17.45 7.52
N VAL A 153 12.35 18.25 8.46
CA VAL A 153 11.12 19.02 8.29
C VAL A 153 11.48 20.49 8.16
N TYR A 154 10.95 21.13 7.13
CA TYR A 154 11.07 22.56 6.88
C TYR A 154 9.67 23.18 6.93
N VAL A 155 9.37 23.92 8.00
CA VAL A 155 8.10 24.64 8.19
C VAL A 155 8.37 26.10 8.56
N PRO A 156 7.39 27.01 8.42
CA PRO A 156 7.57 28.42 8.78
C PRO A 156 8.05 28.63 10.23
N GLU A 157 7.68 27.73 11.15
CA GLU A 157 8.05 27.77 12.56
C GLU A 157 9.49 27.31 12.83
N GLY A 158 10.13 26.60 11.89
CA GLY A 158 11.52 26.18 12.03
C GLY A 158 11.91 24.94 11.22
N GLU A 159 13.16 24.54 11.43
CA GLU A 159 13.76 23.34 10.86
C GLU A 159 14.09 22.34 11.98
N PHE A 160 13.70 21.08 11.79
CA PHE A 160 13.97 20.00 12.74
C PHE A 160 13.99 18.62 12.09
N LEU A 161 14.81 17.74 12.67
CA LEU A 161 14.87 16.32 12.30
C LEU A 161 13.75 15.56 13.04
N SER A 162 12.64 15.32 12.35
CA SER A 162 11.52 14.55 12.89
C SER A 162 11.85 13.06 12.84
N HIS A 163 11.73 12.38 13.98
CA HIS A 163 11.88 10.93 14.05
C HIS A 163 10.51 10.25 14.01
N ILE A 164 10.45 9.02 13.51
CA ILE A 164 9.29 8.14 13.60
C ILE A 164 9.06 7.80 15.07
N GLY A 165 7.80 7.86 15.51
CA GLY A 165 7.43 7.58 16.89
C GLY A 165 6.90 8.81 17.65
N PRO A 166 6.00 8.61 18.63
CA PRO A 166 5.29 9.69 19.31
C PRO A 166 6.21 10.46 20.27
N THR A 167 7.17 9.79 20.88
CA THR A 167 7.97 10.32 21.99
C THR A 167 8.85 11.49 21.57
N GLN A 168 9.45 11.42 20.39
CA GLN A 168 10.34 12.48 19.91
C GLN A 168 9.54 13.65 19.32
N PHE A 169 8.46 13.36 18.60
CA PHE A 169 7.60 14.40 18.01
C PHE A 169 6.96 15.31 19.07
N PHE A 170 6.63 14.79 20.27
CA PHE A 170 6.15 15.66 21.37
C PHE A 170 7.18 16.70 21.80
N LYS A 171 8.48 16.38 21.78
CA LYS A 171 9.54 17.34 22.10
C LYS A 171 9.68 18.40 21.01
N ASP A 172 9.54 17.98 19.75
CA ASP A 172 9.56 18.90 18.62
C ASP A 172 8.34 19.85 18.68
N LEU A 173 7.14 19.33 18.95
CA LEU A 173 5.95 20.15 19.19
C LEU A 173 6.15 21.13 20.35
N GLU A 174 6.72 20.68 21.47
CA GLU A 174 6.96 21.55 22.63
C GLU A 174 7.92 22.69 22.28
N LYS A 175 8.97 22.40 21.51
CA LYS A 175 9.99 23.37 21.11
C LYS A 175 9.50 24.38 20.06
N TYR A 176 8.77 23.92 19.05
CA TYR A 176 8.44 24.73 17.86
C TYR A 176 6.99 25.24 17.83
N ALA A 177 6.05 24.57 18.50
CA ALA A 177 4.63 24.92 18.50
C ALA A 177 4.09 25.30 19.90
N GLY A 178 4.78 24.89 20.97
CA GLY A 178 4.47 25.22 22.36
C GLY A 178 3.53 24.23 23.06
N HIS A 179 3.34 24.42 24.36
CA HIS A 179 2.61 23.46 25.21
C HIS A 179 1.15 23.21 24.80
N LYS A 180 0.47 24.22 24.23
CA LYS A 180 -0.92 24.08 23.79
C LYS A 180 -1.02 23.07 22.63
N ALA A 181 -0.12 23.16 21.66
CA ALA A 181 -0.04 22.22 20.54
C ALA A 181 0.20 20.79 21.02
N VAL A 182 1.09 20.59 22.00
CA VAL A 182 1.35 19.28 22.63
C VAL A 182 0.07 18.69 23.24
N GLN A 183 -0.71 19.48 23.98
CA GLN A 183 -1.96 19.03 24.60
C GLN A 183 -3.02 18.67 23.55
N GLU A 184 -3.17 19.49 22.51
CA GLU A 184 -4.11 19.24 21.41
C GLU A 184 -3.72 18.01 20.59
N TRP A 185 -2.42 17.84 20.29
CA TRP A 185 -1.91 16.65 19.62
C TRP A 185 -2.14 15.38 20.45
N LYS A 186 -1.92 15.44 21.76
CA LYS A 186 -2.19 14.32 22.66
C LYS A 186 -3.68 13.92 22.64
N LYS A 187 -4.60 14.89 22.71
CA LYS A 187 -6.05 14.62 22.60
C LYS A 187 -6.41 13.93 21.29
N LEU A 188 -5.77 14.35 20.20
CA LEU A 188 -5.95 13.73 18.89
C LEU A 188 -5.47 12.27 18.90
N LEU A 189 -4.24 12.01 19.37
CA LEU A 189 -3.68 10.66 19.47
C LEU A 189 -4.52 9.74 20.35
N ASP A 190 -4.95 10.20 21.53
CA ASP A 190 -5.79 9.44 22.45
C ASP A 190 -7.13 9.02 21.81
N THR A 191 -7.62 9.81 20.85
CA THR A 191 -8.83 9.52 20.09
C THR A 191 -8.57 8.54 18.95
N ILE A 192 -7.52 8.76 18.13
CA ILE A 192 -7.33 8.00 16.89
C ILE A 192 -6.63 6.65 17.10
N LEU A 193 -5.77 6.50 18.12
CA LEU A 193 -5.03 5.25 18.35
C LEU A 193 -5.95 4.04 18.60
N PRO A 194 -7.02 4.13 19.41
CA PRO A 194 -7.97 3.03 19.56
C PRO A 194 -8.71 2.70 18.25
N LEU A 195 -9.10 3.72 17.48
CA LEU A 195 -9.78 3.54 16.19
C LEU A 195 -8.87 2.80 15.20
N SER A 196 -7.58 3.15 15.17
CA SER A 196 -6.64 2.48 14.27
C SER A 196 -6.32 1.06 14.69
N SER A 197 -6.20 0.80 15.99
CA SER A 197 -6.01 -0.56 16.50
C SER A 197 -7.16 -1.48 16.07
N ALA A 198 -8.39 -0.98 16.10
CA ALA A 198 -9.56 -1.69 15.61
C ALA A 198 -9.54 -1.88 14.08
N ALA A 199 -9.17 -0.85 13.31
CA ALA A 199 -9.09 -0.94 11.85
C ALA A 199 -8.08 -2.01 11.39
N MET A 200 -6.91 -2.08 12.04
CA MET A 200 -5.84 -3.03 11.70
C MET A 200 -6.13 -4.47 12.14
N ALA A 201 -7.08 -4.68 13.06
CA ALA A 201 -7.49 -6.02 13.49
C ALA A 201 -8.16 -6.83 12.37
N LEU A 202 -8.57 -6.18 11.28
CA LEU A 202 -9.09 -6.78 10.05
C LEU A 202 -8.14 -6.50 8.88
N PRO A 203 -7.14 -7.36 8.63
CA PRO A 203 -6.29 -7.21 7.46
C PRO A 203 -7.15 -7.16 6.18
N PRO A 204 -6.90 -6.24 5.23
CA PRO A 204 -7.71 -6.15 4.01
C PRO A 204 -7.83 -7.47 3.25
N LEU A 205 -6.77 -8.30 3.23
CA LEU A 205 -6.80 -9.64 2.62
C LEU A 205 -7.75 -10.64 3.31
N SER A 206 -8.19 -10.36 4.54
CA SER A 206 -9.16 -11.19 5.25
C SER A 206 -10.61 -10.93 4.83
N ILE A 207 -10.86 -9.80 4.16
CA ILE A 207 -12.17 -9.42 3.64
C ILE A 207 -12.32 -10.06 2.26
N ARG A 208 -13.04 -11.18 2.19
CA ARG A 208 -13.52 -11.78 0.92
C ARG A 208 -14.97 -11.39 0.68
N GLY A 209 -15.35 -11.32 -0.59
CA GLY A 209 -16.75 -11.08 -1.01
C GLY A 209 -17.63 -12.33 -1.00
N ASP A 210 -17.10 -13.47 -0.56
CA ASP A 210 -17.83 -14.73 -0.45
C ASP A 210 -18.17 -15.07 1.02
N LEU A 211 -19.06 -16.05 1.22
CA LEU A 211 -19.38 -16.56 2.57
C LEU A 211 -18.16 -17.12 3.31
N GLY A 212 -17.03 -17.33 2.61
CA GLY A 212 -15.74 -17.69 3.18
C GLY A 212 -15.15 -16.61 4.08
N VAL A 213 -15.60 -15.36 3.97
CA VAL A 213 -15.23 -14.27 4.91
C VAL A 213 -15.59 -14.61 6.35
N ILE A 214 -16.70 -15.32 6.59
CA ILE A 214 -17.09 -15.74 7.93
C ILE A 214 -16.09 -16.76 8.45
N SER A 215 -15.63 -17.69 7.62
CA SER A 215 -14.60 -18.67 7.98
C SER A 215 -13.25 -18.00 8.27
N THR A 216 -12.78 -17.10 7.40
CA THR A 216 -11.46 -16.46 7.54
C THR A 216 -11.42 -15.40 8.63
N ALA A 217 -12.45 -14.54 8.71
CA ALA A 217 -12.56 -13.51 9.75
C ALA A 217 -12.91 -14.13 11.11
N ALA A 218 -13.84 -15.10 11.18
CA ALA A 218 -14.25 -15.65 12.46
C ALA A 218 -13.25 -16.69 13.03
N ALA A 219 -12.58 -17.51 12.22
CA ALA A 219 -11.67 -18.52 12.79
C ALA A 219 -10.35 -17.92 13.29
N ARG A 220 -9.82 -16.90 12.59
CA ARG A 220 -8.47 -16.37 12.86
C ARG A 220 -8.47 -15.01 13.56
N TYR A 221 -9.51 -14.20 13.36
CA TYR A 221 -9.58 -12.83 13.86
C TYR A 221 -10.73 -12.58 14.84
N ALA A 222 -11.67 -13.53 15.06
CA ALA A 222 -12.76 -13.35 16.02
C ALA A 222 -12.30 -13.01 17.44
N PRO A 223 -11.22 -13.56 18.02
CA PRO A 223 -10.82 -13.19 19.38
C PRO A 223 -10.39 -11.72 19.46
N SER A 224 -9.62 -11.24 18.49
CA SER A 224 -9.18 -9.84 18.40
C SER A 224 -10.35 -8.91 18.08
N LEU A 225 -11.21 -9.28 17.14
CA LEU A 225 -12.41 -8.52 16.78
C LEU A 225 -13.39 -8.46 17.94
N LEU A 226 -13.72 -9.59 18.56
CA LEU A 226 -14.61 -9.63 19.71
C LEU A 226 -14.04 -8.85 20.88
N LYS A 227 -12.72 -8.93 21.14
CA LYS A 227 -12.07 -8.09 22.16
C LYS A 227 -12.16 -6.60 21.83
N SER A 228 -11.91 -6.21 20.58
CA SER A 228 -12.04 -4.82 20.12
C SER A 228 -13.50 -4.35 20.15
N PHE A 229 -14.46 -5.16 19.74
CA PHE A 229 -15.90 -4.86 19.80
C PHE A 229 -16.41 -4.77 21.24
N VAL A 230 -15.99 -5.68 22.13
CA VAL A 230 -16.31 -5.65 23.56
C VAL A 230 -15.67 -4.46 24.26
N GLN A 231 -14.43 -4.09 23.91
CA GLN A 231 -13.79 -2.86 24.39
C GLN A 231 -14.47 -1.59 23.85
N MET A 232 -14.98 -1.61 22.61
CA MET A 232 -15.58 -0.43 21.98
C MET A 232 -17.06 -0.19 22.37
N GLY A 233 -17.79 -1.20 22.84
CA GLY A 233 -19.19 -1.08 23.24
C GLY A 233 -20.11 -0.49 22.15
N PRO A 234 -21.30 0.06 22.50
CA PRO A 234 -22.22 0.71 21.55
C PRO A 234 -21.60 1.91 20.81
N ARG A 235 -20.49 2.47 21.32
CA ARG A 235 -19.74 3.55 20.69
C ARG A 235 -18.92 3.08 19.48
N GLY A 236 -18.60 1.79 19.37
CA GLY A 236 -17.87 1.21 18.24
C GLY A 236 -18.62 1.26 16.91
N ALA A 237 -19.93 1.01 16.92
CA ALA A 237 -20.78 1.10 15.72
C ALA A 237 -20.87 2.54 15.19
N PHE A 238 -20.90 3.53 16.09
CA PHE A 238 -20.82 4.96 15.75
C PHE A 238 -19.39 5.39 15.33
N GLY A 239 -18.34 4.70 15.79
CA GLY A 239 -16.96 4.94 15.36
C GLY A 239 -16.69 4.49 13.93
N ALA A 240 -17.31 3.39 13.49
CA ALA A 240 -17.16 2.88 12.12
C ALA A 240 -17.72 3.84 11.05
N THR A 241 -18.85 4.50 11.32
CA THR A 241 -19.40 5.50 10.39
C THR A 241 -18.56 6.78 10.36
N LYS A 242 -17.90 7.15 11.48
CA LYS A 242 -16.94 8.26 11.52
C LYS A 242 -15.72 8.01 10.63
N LEU A 243 -15.28 6.76 10.46
CA LEU A 243 -14.17 6.43 9.54
C LEU A 243 -14.46 6.79 8.08
N LEU A 244 -15.74 6.79 7.69
CA LEU A 244 -16.20 7.15 6.34
C LEU A 244 -16.48 8.65 6.16
N ARG A 245 -16.30 9.44 7.22
CA ARG A 245 -16.52 10.90 7.20
C ARG A 245 -15.20 11.65 7.01
N PRO A 246 -15.25 12.91 6.53
CA PRO A 246 -14.08 13.77 6.48
C PRO A 246 -13.36 13.85 7.83
N PHE A 247 -12.03 13.80 7.81
CA PHE A 247 -11.23 13.85 9.03
C PHE A 247 -11.39 15.16 9.81
N SER A 248 -11.77 16.25 9.14
CA SER A 248 -12.09 17.52 9.79
C SER A 248 -13.19 17.39 10.84
N GLU A 249 -14.16 16.47 10.68
CA GLU A 249 -15.18 16.25 11.70
C GLU A 249 -14.59 15.75 13.03
N ILE A 250 -13.53 14.93 12.98
CA ILE A 250 -12.81 14.49 14.19
C ILE A 250 -12.06 15.66 14.81
N VAL A 251 -11.33 16.42 13.99
CA VAL A 251 -10.57 17.62 14.41
C VAL A 251 -11.49 18.63 15.10
N ASP A 252 -12.65 18.93 14.49
CA ASP A 252 -13.61 19.89 15.01
C ASP A 252 -14.33 19.37 16.26
N SER A 253 -14.64 18.07 16.33
CA SER A 253 -15.23 17.46 17.53
C SER A 253 -14.31 17.49 18.76
N LEU A 254 -13.00 17.58 18.56
CA LEU A 254 -12.00 17.71 19.62
C LEU A 254 -11.67 19.18 19.94
N GLU A 255 -12.29 20.12 19.23
CA GLU A 255 -12.05 21.56 19.34
C GLU A 255 -10.56 21.93 19.23
N LEU A 256 -9.82 21.28 18.32
CA LEU A 256 -8.41 21.61 18.08
C LEU A 256 -8.33 23.01 17.47
N LYS A 257 -7.69 23.97 18.14
CA LYS A 257 -7.64 25.39 17.76
C LYS A 257 -6.23 25.88 17.52
N ASP A 258 -5.22 25.12 17.89
CA ASP A 258 -3.83 25.47 17.67
C ASP A 258 -3.50 25.51 16.17
N PRO A 259 -3.02 26.65 15.64
CA PRO A 259 -2.75 26.79 14.21
C PRO A 259 -1.73 25.77 13.70
N PHE A 260 -0.68 25.48 14.48
CA PHE A 260 0.33 24.51 14.10
C PHE A 260 -0.29 23.12 13.95
N VAL A 261 -1.06 22.68 14.96
CA VAL A 261 -1.71 21.35 14.92
C VAL A 261 -2.66 21.23 13.72
N ARG A 262 -3.48 22.26 13.44
CA ARG A 262 -4.40 22.22 12.29
C ARG A 262 -3.66 22.19 10.95
N ASN A 263 -2.62 23.02 10.80
CA ASN A 263 -1.78 23.04 9.60
C ASN A 263 -1.02 21.73 9.42
N TRP A 264 -0.53 21.14 10.51
CA TRP A 264 0.17 19.86 10.49
C TRP A 264 -0.76 18.72 10.06
N VAL A 265 -1.99 18.70 10.58
CA VAL A 265 -3.01 17.72 10.16
C VAL A 265 -3.36 17.89 8.67
N ASP A 266 -3.51 19.13 8.19
CA ASP A 266 -3.75 19.39 6.76
C ASP A 266 -2.56 19.02 5.88
N LEU A 267 -1.33 19.22 6.36
CA LEU A 267 -0.11 18.77 5.67
C LEU A 267 -0.09 17.24 5.57
N LEU A 268 -0.38 16.51 6.65
CA LEU A 268 -0.45 15.06 6.63
C LEU A 268 -1.55 14.55 5.68
N ALA A 269 -2.73 15.17 5.71
CA ALA A 269 -3.81 14.86 4.77
C ALA A 269 -3.39 15.09 3.31
N PHE A 270 -2.68 16.20 3.05
CA PHE A 270 -2.21 16.53 1.71
C PHE A 270 -1.15 15.53 1.22
N LEU A 271 -0.21 15.16 2.08
CA LEU A 271 0.82 14.16 1.77
C LEU A 271 0.23 12.78 1.48
N LEU A 272 -0.93 12.45 2.07
CA LEU A 272 -1.59 11.15 1.89
C LEU A 272 -2.52 11.11 0.67
N ALA A 273 -3.34 12.14 0.47
CA ALA A 273 -4.43 12.11 -0.50
C ALA A 273 -4.48 13.34 -1.42
N GLY A 274 -3.52 14.26 -1.33
CA GLY A 274 -3.49 15.49 -2.12
C GLY A 274 -4.58 16.50 -1.74
N VAL A 275 -5.26 16.30 -0.60
CA VAL A 275 -6.38 17.12 -0.12
C VAL A 275 -6.19 17.48 1.36
N LYS A 276 -6.94 18.48 1.84
CA LYS A 276 -6.94 18.85 3.27
C LYS A 276 -7.79 17.90 4.11
N SER A 277 -7.80 18.10 5.42
CA SER A 277 -8.56 17.30 6.39
C SER A 277 -10.07 17.21 6.10
N ASN A 278 -10.65 18.18 5.39
CA ASN A 278 -12.05 18.18 4.99
C ASN A 278 -12.36 17.35 3.73
N GLY A 279 -11.33 16.91 3.00
CA GLY A 279 -11.46 16.08 1.79
C GLY A 279 -11.00 14.64 1.98
N ILE A 280 -10.15 14.37 2.98
CA ILE A 280 -9.65 13.02 3.27
C ILE A 280 -10.60 12.24 4.18
N LEU A 281 -10.75 10.95 3.92
CA LEU A 281 -11.51 10.06 4.80
C LEU A 281 -10.78 9.85 6.13
N SER A 282 -11.54 9.84 7.22
CA SER A 282 -10.97 9.57 8.56
C SER A 282 -10.26 8.21 8.64
N ALA A 283 -10.73 7.20 7.89
CA ALA A 283 -10.08 5.90 7.79
C ALA A 283 -8.61 6.02 7.36
N GLU A 284 -8.32 6.82 6.33
CA GLU A 284 -6.98 6.96 5.77
C GLU A 284 -6.02 7.62 6.76
N MET A 285 -6.48 8.71 7.40
CA MET A 285 -5.70 9.43 8.42
C MET A 285 -5.44 8.56 9.66
N VAL A 286 -6.45 7.82 10.13
CA VAL A 286 -6.36 6.97 11.32
C VAL A 286 -5.37 5.83 11.08
N THR A 287 -5.42 5.17 9.93
CA THR A 287 -4.48 4.09 9.58
C THR A 287 -3.03 4.60 9.50
N MET A 288 -2.80 5.77 8.93
CA MET A 288 -1.46 6.36 8.85
C MET A 288 -0.91 6.75 10.23
N ALA A 289 -1.73 7.39 11.07
CA ALA A 289 -1.30 7.84 12.39
C ALA A 289 -0.81 6.68 13.26
N PHE A 290 -1.37 5.50 13.10
CA PHE A 290 -0.88 4.30 13.78
C PHE A 290 0.46 3.79 13.25
N LEU A 291 0.65 3.81 11.93
CA LEU A 291 1.91 3.41 11.31
C LEU A 291 3.07 4.36 11.66
N SER A 292 2.76 5.63 11.94
CA SER A 292 3.76 6.67 12.26
C SER A 292 3.96 6.89 13.76
N CYS A 293 2.93 6.66 14.59
CA CYS A 293 2.96 6.94 16.03
C CYS A 293 3.07 5.69 16.91
N ARG A 294 3.13 4.48 16.36
CA ARG A 294 3.44 3.30 17.17
C ARG A 294 4.90 2.94 17.00
N ASP A 295 5.69 3.30 18.02
CA ASP A 295 7.00 2.69 18.24
C ASP A 295 6.85 1.17 18.12
N LEU A 296 7.81 0.54 17.43
CA LEU A 296 8.02 -0.91 17.46
C LEU A 296 8.15 -1.36 18.92
N LEU A 297 7.04 -1.75 19.54
CA LEU A 297 7.02 -2.72 20.63
C LEU A 297 7.29 -4.11 20.06
#